data_AF-A0A257HC31-F1
#
_entry.id   AF-A0A257HC31-F1
#
_cell.length_a   1.000
_cell.length_b   1.000
_cell.length_c   1.000
_cell.angle_alpha   90.00
_cell.angle_beta   90.00
_cell.angle_gamma   90.00
#
_symmetry.space_group_name_H-M   'P 1'
#
loop_
_entity.id
_entity.type
_entity.pdbx_description
1 polymer ?
#
loop_
_entity_poly.entity_id
_entity_poly.type
_entity_poly.pdbx_seq_one_letter_code
_entity_poly.pdbx_strand_id
1 'polypeptide(L)'
;MAWDLYEDGASLGTAGEDGGTIVADFEHDLGARMTLEALGDGTCFAMTCGIYGWFFHTRFFNSREEADRATVDMQSALNVILQSYPAKDDADYDAKTEAFGDAISAFVDAYP
;
A
#
# COMPACT_ATOMS: atom_id res chain seq x y z
N MET A 1 -14.35 0.36 -5.80
CA MET A 1 -13.17 1.07 -6.32
C MET A 1 -12.04 0.07 -6.35
N ALA A 2 -11.19 0.13 -7.36
CA ALA A 2 -10.30 -0.95 -7.73
C ALA A 2 -8.85 -0.50 -7.59
N TRP A 3 -8.01 -1.44 -7.19
CA TRP A 3 -6.58 -1.34 -7.39
C TRP A 3 -6.30 -1.63 -8.87
N ASP A 4 -5.67 -0.68 -9.55
CA ASP A 4 -5.28 -0.78 -10.95
C ASP A 4 -3.76 -0.84 -11.07
N LEU A 5 -3.24 -1.27 -12.22
CA LEU A 5 -1.80 -1.25 -12.46
C LEU A 5 -1.28 0.19 -12.45
N TYR A 6 -0.23 0.44 -11.69
CA TYR A 6 0.42 1.74 -11.70
C TYR A 6 1.04 2.01 -13.08
N GLU A 7 0.76 3.19 -13.65
CA GLU A 7 1.22 3.62 -14.99
C GLU A 7 1.02 2.55 -16.08
N ASP A 8 -0.14 1.88 -16.11
CA ASP A 8 -0.44 0.78 -17.04
C ASP A 8 0.60 -0.37 -17.00
N GLY A 9 1.29 -0.53 -15.87
CA GLY A 9 2.34 -1.54 -15.66
C GLY A 9 3.71 -1.13 -16.20
N ALA A 10 3.93 0.13 -16.55
CA ALA A 10 5.21 0.61 -17.10
C ALA A 10 6.40 0.47 -16.11
N SER A 11 6.12 0.43 -14.81
CA SER A 11 7.14 0.23 -13.75
C SER A 11 7.54 -1.24 -13.57
N LEU A 12 6.80 -2.20 -14.13
CA LEU A 12 7.10 -3.61 -13.91
C LEU A 12 8.44 -3.99 -14.56
N GLY A 13 9.29 -4.68 -13.80
CA GLY A 13 10.63 -5.06 -14.24
C GLY A 13 11.69 -3.96 -14.09
N THR A 14 11.33 -2.77 -13.63
CA THR A 14 12.31 -1.73 -13.29
C THR A 14 12.80 -1.88 -11.84
N ALA A 15 13.86 -1.14 -11.50
CA ALA A 15 14.30 -1.05 -10.11
C ALA A 15 13.24 -0.32 -9.27
N GLY A 16 12.99 -0.82 -8.07
CA GLY A 16 12.16 -0.13 -7.08
C GLY A 16 12.98 0.59 -6.00
N GLU A 17 12.30 1.12 -5.00
CA GLU A 17 12.89 1.97 -3.95
C GLU A 17 13.70 1.16 -2.94
N ASP A 18 13.34 -0.11 -2.72
CA ASP A 18 14.05 -1.03 -1.83
C ASP A 18 15.23 -1.75 -2.53
N GLY A 19 15.56 -1.34 -3.77
CA GLY A 19 16.68 -1.85 -4.54
C GLY A 19 16.43 -3.20 -5.22
N GLY A 20 15.16 -3.66 -5.25
CA GLY A 20 14.74 -4.86 -5.96
C GLY A 20 14.22 -4.58 -7.36
N THR A 21 13.72 -5.64 -7.99
CA THR A 21 12.96 -5.55 -9.24
C THR A 21 11.47 -5.51 -8.91
N ILE A 22 10.75 -4.52 -9.44
CA ILE A 22 9.30 -4.42 -9.25
C ILE A 22 8.62 -5.61 -9.97
N VAL A 23 7.89 -6.42 -9.22
CA VAL A 23 7.15 -7.60 -9.72
C VAL A 23 5.63 -7.46 -9.60
N ALA A 24 5.15 -6.47 -8.85
CA ALA A 24 3.77 -5.99 -8.87
C ALA A 24 3.73 -4.53 -8.44
N ASP A 25 2.86 -3.72 -9.03
CA ASP A 25 2.74 -2.30 -8.71
C ASP A 25 1.31 -1.85 -9.00
N PHE A 26 0.64 -1.36 -7.96
CA PHE A 26 -0.78 -1.03 -8.00
C PHE A 26 -1.03 0.36 -7.44
N GLU A 27 -1.95 1.09 -8.06
CA GLU A 27 -2.45 2.36 -7.57
C GLU A 27 -3.97 2.29 -7.37
N HIS A 28 -4.43 2.99 -6.34
CA HIS A 28 -5.85 3.16 -6.05
C HIS A 28 -6.23 4.60 -6.39
N ASP A 29 -7.40 4.77 -7.02
CA ASP A 29 -7.99 6.06 -7.41
C ASP A 29 -8.19 7.07 -6.25
N LEU A 30 -8.12 6.60 -4.99
CA LEU A 30 -8.21 7.41 -3.78
C LEU A 30 -6.84 7.84 -3.23
N GLY A 31 -5.76 7.64 -4.00
CA GLY A 31 -4.43 8.14 -3.68
C GLY A 31 -3.61 7.22 -2.79
N ALA A 32 -3.63 5.92 -3.07
CA ALA A 32 -2.72 4.96 -2.46
C ALA A 32 -1.94 4.19 -3.53
N ARG A 33 -0.72 3.76 -3.19
CA ARG A 33 0.10 2.90 -4.03
C ARG A 33 0.66 1.74 -3.24
N MET A 34 0.84 0.61 -3.91
CA MET A 34 1.42 -0.59 -3.35
C MET A 34 2.35 -1.25 -4.36
N THR A 35 3.61 -1.44 -3.97
CA THR A 35 4.70 -1.96 -4.79
C THR A 35 5.26 -3.21 -4.15
N LEU A 36 5.37 -4.29 -4.92
CA LEU A 36 6.09 -5.51 -4.56
C LEU A 36 7.40 -5.58 -5.32
N GLU A 37 8.50 -5.62 -4.60
CA GLU A 37 9.84 -5.80 -5.15
C GLU A 37 10.37 -7.19 -4.83
N ALA A 38 10.93 -7.86 -5.83
CA ALA A 38 11.78 -9.03 -5.63
C ALA A 38 13.23 -8.56 -5.37
N LEU A 39 13.75 -8.87 -4.18
CA LEU A 39 15.08 -8.49 -3.73
C LEU A 39 16.11 -9.60 -4.01
N GLY A 40 17.37 -9.20 -4.21
CA GLY A 40 18.46 -10.13 -4.51
C GLY A 40 18.17 -10.98 -5.74
N ASP A 41 18.41 -12.29 -5.66
CA ASP A 41 18.11 -13.25 -6.72
C ASP A 41 16.64 -13.73 -6.69
N GLY A 42 15.71 -12.92 -6.15
CA GLY A 42 14.30 -13.26 -6.01
C GLY A 42 13.98 -14.17 -4.81
N THR A 43 14.87 -14.19 -3.81
CA THR A 43 14.71 -15.00 -2.60
C THR A 43 13.95 -14.28 -1.49
N CYS A 44 13.94 -12.96 -1.52
CA CYS A 44 13.24 -12.11 -0.56
C CYS A 44 12.38 -11.10 -1.31
N PHE A 45 11.37 -10.56 -0.62
CA PHE A 45 10.41 -9.64 -1.20
C PHE A 45 10.18 -8.47 -0.25
N ALA A 46 10.08 -7.25 -0.80
CA ALA A 46 9.65 -6.06 -0.09
C ALA A 46 8.28 -5.62 -0.63
N MET A 47 7.29 -5.52 0.25
CA MET A 47 5.98 -4.96 -0.04
C MET A 47 5.91 -3.58 0.60
N THR A 48 5.97 -2.54 -0.23
CA THR A 48 5.85 -1.16 0.21
C THR A 48 4.48 -0.64 -0.16
N CYS A 49 3.77 -0.03 0.78
CA CYS A 49 2.48 0.60 0.53
C CYS A 49 2.39 1.94 1.23
N GLY A 50 1.53 2.82 0.73
CA GLY A 50 1.29 4.11 1.35
C GLY A 50 0.03 4.79 0.83
N ILE A 51 -0.47 5.73 1.62
CA ILE A 51 -1.47 6.71 1.19
C ILE A 51 -0.73 8.03 1.03
N TYR A 52 -0.83 8.65 -0.15
CA TYR A 52 -0.06 9.84 -0.48
C TYR A 52 -0.32 10.96 0.55
N GLY A 53 0.76 11.49 1.13
CA GLY A 53 0.72 12.54 2.14
C GLY A 53 0.41 12.07 3.57
N TRP A 54 0.16 10.77 3.79
CA TRP A 54 -0.19 10.24 5.11
C TRP A 54 0.88 9.31 5.69
N PHE A 55 1.28 8.27 4.96
CA PHE A 55 2.27 7.32 5.44
C PHE A 55 2.90 6.51 4.31
N PHE A 56 4.01 5.86 4.64
CA PHE A 56 4.62 4.77 3.88
C PHE A 56 4.99 3.65 4.85
N HIS A 57 4.80 2.41 4.43
CA HIS A 57 5.03 1.22 5.23
C HIS A 57 5.54 0.08 4.38
N THR A 58 6.61 -0.57 4.83
CA THR A 58 7.29 -1.65 4.10
C THR A 58 7.34 -2.90 4.96
N ARG A 59 7.02 -4.04 4.34
CA ARG A 59 7.12 -5.37 4.95
C ARG A 59 8.01 -6.26 4.12
N PHE A 60 8.72 -7.15 4.79
CA PHE A 60 9.62 -8.11 4.14
C PHE A 60 9.11 -9.54 4.25
N PHE A 61 9.22 -10.29 3.17
CA PHE A 61 8.81 -11.69 3.08
C PHE A 61 9.93 -12.55 2.51
N ASN A 62 9.95 -13.82 2.89
CA ASN A 62 10.95 -14.80 2.42
C ASN A 62 10.41 -15.72 1.33
N SER A 63 9.18 -15.48 0.86
CA SER A 63 8.58 -16.26 -0.22
C SER A 63 7.61 -15.40 -1.03
N ARG A 64 7.51 -15.74 -2.32
CA ARG A 64 6.59 -15.06 -3.25
C ARG A 64 5.13 -15.27 -2.84
N GLU A 65 4.79 -16.49 -2.43
CA GLU A 65 3.43 -16.86 -2.05
C GLU A 65 2.93 -16.08 -0.83
N GLU A 66 3.78 -15.93 0.20
CA GLU A 66 3.42 -15.12 1.38
C GLU A 66 3.28 -13.64 1.03
N ALA A 67 4.19 -13.13 0.18
CA ALA A 67 4.15 -11.74 -0.27
C ALA A 67 2.85 -11.45 -1.04
N ASP A 68 2.50 -12.26 -2.04
CA ASP A 68 1.30 -12.09 -2.85
C ASP A 68 0.01 -12.17 -2.00
N ARG A 69 -0.04 -13.09 -1.02
CA ARG A 69 -1.16 -13.20 -0.09
C ARG A 69 -1.29 -11.94 0.76
N ALA A 70 -0.17 -11.48 1.31
CA ALA A 70 -0.13 -10.25 2.10
C ALA A 70 -0.54 -9.02 1.27
N THR A 71 -0.18 -8.94 -0.01
CA THR A 71 -0.64 -7.89 -0.93
C THR A 71 -2.15 -7.83 -0.97
N VAL A 72 -2.83 -8.95 -1.25
CA VAL A 72 -4.29 -9.00 -1.38
C VAL A 72 -4.98 -8.65 -0.05
N ASP A 73 -4.46 -9.17 1.06
CA ASP A 73 -5.00 -8.89 2.39
C ASP A 73 -4.84 -7.40 2.74
N MET A 74 -3.67 -6.81 2.51
CA MET A 74 -3.38 -5.40 2.78
C MET A 74 -4.13 -4.45 1.84
N GLN A 75 -4.29 -4.80 0.56
CA GLN A 75 -5.14 -4.06 -0.38
C GLN A 75 -6.58 -3.94 0.11
N SER A 76 -7.13 -5.05 0.64
CA SER A 76 -8.49 -5.09 1.18
C SER A 76 -8.61 -4.20 2.41
N ALA A 77 -7.65 -4.28 3.34
CA ALA A 77 -7.63 -3.45 4.55
C ALA A 77 -7.46 -1.96 4.24
N LEU A 78 -6.54 -1.59 3.34
CA LEU A 78 -6.33 -0.20 2.92
C LEU A 78 -7.56 0.38 2.22
N ASN A 79 -8.26 -0.41 1.39
CA ASN A 79 -9.48 0.06 0.74
C ASN A 79 -10.58 0.43 1.76
N VAL A 80 -10.65 -0.23 2.91
CA VAL A 80 -11.57 0.17 4.01
C VAL A 80 -11.17 1.53 4.58
N ILE A 81 -9.87 1.76 4.78
CA ILE A 81 -9.35 3.03 5.31
C ILE A 81 -9.57 4.16 4.31
N LEU A 82 -9.19 3.96 3.04
CA LEU A 82 -9.36 4.97 1.98
C LEU A 82 -10.80 5.46 1.85
N GLN A 83 -11.78 4.56 2.01
CA GLN A 83 -13.21 4.91 1.96
C GLN A 83 -13.70 5.73 3.16
N SER A 84 -12.93 5.83 4.25
CA SER A 84 -13.26 6.66 5.41
C SER A 84 -12.65 8.07 5.36
N TYR A 85 -11.89 8.40 4.31
CA TYR A 85 -11.28 9.72 4.17
C TYR A 85 -12.35 10.83 4.17
N PRO A 86 -12.26 11.84 5.05
CA PRO A 86 -13.31 12.85 5.17
C PRO A 86 -13.33 13.84 4.00
N ALA A 87 -14.53 14.28 3.63
CA ALA A 87 -14.68 15.38 2.70
C ALA A 87 -14.46 16.71 3.43
N LYS A 88 -13.78 17.68 2.79
CA LYS A 88 -13.42 18.97 3.42
C LYS A 88 -14.62 19.78 3.93
N ASP A 89 -15.81 19.52 3.41
CA ASP A 89 -17.07 20.15 3.80
C ASP A 89 -17.85 19.37 4.87
N ASP A 90 -17.29 18.27 5.38
CA ASP A 90 -17.85 17.56 6.52
C ASP A 90 -17.86 18.44 7.78
N ALA A 91 -18.99 18.48 8.48
CA ALA A 91 -19.16 19.26 9.72
C ALA A 91 -18.15 18.89 10.81
N ASP A 92 -17.67 17.64 10.81
CA ASP A 92 -16.72 17.08 11.77
C ASP A 92 -15.36 16.73 11.10
N TYR A 93 -14.96 17.46 10.06
CA TYR A 93 -13.75 17.18 9.26
C TYR A 93 -12.50 16.89 10.10
N ASP A 94 -12.22 17.71 11.11
CA ASP A 94 -11.01 17.55 11.94
C ASP A 94 -11.04 16.23 12.72
N ALA A 95 -12.17 15.91 13.36
CA ALA A 95 -12.32 14.67 14.14
C ALA A 95 -12.27 13.41 13.24
N LYS A 96 -12.85 13.49 12.04
CA LYS A 96 -12.76 12.40 11.06
C LYS A 96 -11.35 12.23 10.50
N THR A 97 -10.60 13.33 10.36
CA THR A 97 -9.20 13.32 9.92
C THR A 97 -8.31 12.66 10.97
N GLU A 98 -8.55 12.95 12.26
CA GLU A 98 -7.89 12.26 13.37
C GLU A 98 -8.19 10.75 13.35
N ALA A 99 -9.47 10.37 13.25
CA ALA A 99 -9.87 8.96 13.16
C ALA A 99 -9.29 8.22 11.95
N PHE A 100 -9.10 8.92 10.82
CA PHE A 100 -8.42 8.36 9.65
C PHE A 100 -6.94 8.06 9.95
N GLY A 101 -6.24 8.97 10.64
CA GLY A 101 -4.87 8.75 11.12
C GLY A 101 -4.76 7.58 12.11
N ASP A 102 -5.73 7.45 13.02
CA ASP A 102 -5.79 6.31 13.95
C ASP A 102 -5.98 4.98 13.21
N ALA A 103 -6.83 4.97 12.19
CA ALA A 103 -7.05 3.78 11.35
C ALA A 103 -5.78 3.37 10.58
N ILE A 104 -5.00 4.34 10.08
CA ILE A 104 -3.69 4.08 9.48
C ILE A 104 -2.73 3.48 10.50
N SER A 105 -2.68 4.04 11.71
CA SER A 105 -1.79 3.54 12.77
C SER A 105 -2.13 2.10 13.14
N ALA A 106 -3.42 1.79 13.29
CA ALA A 106 -3.90 0.43 13.53
C ALA A 106 -3.58 -0.54 12.38
N PHE A 107 -3.58 -0.05 11.13
CA PHE A 107 -3.14 -0.85 9.98
C PHE A 107 -1.65 -1.19 10.07
N VAL A 108 -0.79 -0.21 10.33
CA VAL A 108 0.66 -0.44 10.47
C VAL A 108 0.92 -1.46 11.59
N ASP A 109 0.24 -1.33 12.74
CA ASP A 109 0.38 -2.26 13.86
C ASP A 109 -0.12 -3.68 13.53
N ALA A 110 -1.18 -3.81 12.72
CA ALA A 110 -1.72 -5.11 12.30
C ALA A 110 -0.83 -5.82 11.27
N TYR A 111 -0.01 -5.07 10.54
CA TYR A 111 0.87 -5.58 9.49
C TYR A 111 2.33 -5.18 9.72
N PRO A 112 2.99 -5.67 10.78
CA PRO A 112 4.38 -5.31 11.07
C PRO A 112 5.38 -5.85 10.03
#